data_AF-A0A2L0MXM7-F1
#
_entry.id   AF-A0A2L0MXM7-F1
#
_cell.length_a   1.000
_cell.length_b   1.000
_cell.length_c   1.000
_cell.angle_alpha   90.00
_cell.angle_beta   90.00
_cell.angle_gamma   90.00
#
_symmetry.space_group_name_H-M   'P 1'
#
loop_
_entity.id
_entity.type
_entity.pdbx_description
1 polymer ?
#
loop_
_entity_poly.entity_id
_entity_poly.type
_entity_poly.pdbx_seq_one_letter_code
_entity_poly.pdbx_strand_id
1 'polypeptide(L)'
;MIDEGIAWIGEGLEHFHLTFVHGVGIEELAVRLGAEQGSLMDAVTLDRTLRLSGESLSQGVLLGERLPGLARFGDAGNGWVFAVESCEAPFRPDRGSGTGRPHPSAGTRSLHILDTGMDPPWLDHLVDGRHVWGYAEGAPTVPASPFTRELLTRGGLLPSGDDTDPDELAGLLELDEVYHLVGGLLGVGLPAEAALDDGLPGAFTEPRTFTRPVERLPDPPHPPCGECGAPMALWSERWGPGTFRLECTRSADGCPGARVEPLLRTGTRTEPNPRYDNVRRPG
;
A
#
# COMPACT_ATOMS: atom_id res chain seq x y z
N MET A 1 -27.69 16.57 -8.81
CA MET A 1 -26.23 16.65 -8.62
C MET A 1 -25.64 15.59 -9.51
N ILE A 2 -24.67 15.96 -10.34
CA ILE A 2 -23.93 14.99 -11.16
C ILE A 2 -23.10 14.19 -10.16
N ASP A 3 -23.18 12.86 -10.25
CA ASP A 3 -22.38 11.96 -9.44
C ASP A 3 -20.93 12.09 -9.93
N GLU A 4 -20.15 12.93 -9.26
CA GLU A 4 -18.73 13.16 -9.58
C GLU A 4 -17.87 11.92 -9.28
N GLY A 5 -18.46 10.88 -8.67
CA GLY A 5 -17.81 9.61 -8.40
C GLY A 5 -16.60 9.83 -7.49
N ILE A 6 -15.41 9.62 -8.04
CA ILE A 6 -14.12 9.83 -7.36
C ILE A 6 -13.28 10.93 -8.02
N ALA A 7 -13.83 11.69 -8.97
CA ALA A 7 -13.08 12.68 -9.76
C ALA A 7 -12.54 13.83 -8.91
N TRP A 8 -13.29 14.27 -7.89
CA TRP A 8 -12.88 15.35 -6.99
C TRP A 8 -11.61 15.06 -6.18
N ILE A 9 -11.15 13.80 -6.11
CA ILE A 9 -9.95 13.41 -5.36
C ILE A 9 -8.73 14.20 -5.84
N GLY A 10 -8.61 14.44 -7.15
CA GLY A 10 -7.50 15.19 -7.75
C GLY A 10 -7.39 16.64 -7.26
N GLU A 11 -8.45 17.19 -6.68
CA GLU A 11 -8.50 18.58 -6.19
C GLU A 11 -8.51 18.70 -4.66
N GLY A 12 -8.80 17.61 -3.93
CA GLY A 12 -9.21 17.69 -2.52
C GLY A 12 -8.38 16.89 -1.52
N LEU A 13 -7.63 15.89 -1.95
CA LEU A 13 -6.81 15.05 -1.08
C LEU A 13 -5.37 15.01 -1.61
N GLU A 14 -4.40 15.13 -0.70
CA GLU A 14 -2.97 14.98 -1.00
C GLU A 14 -2.34 14.00 0.00
N HIS A 15 -1.25 13.34 -0.38
CA HIS A 15 -0.47 12.45 0.49
C HIS A 15 -1.30 11.34 1.19
N PHE A 16 -2.16 10.67 0.43
CA PHE A 16 -3.10 9.68 0.96
C PHE A 16 -2.93 8.29 0.33
N HIS A 17 -3.49 7.28 0.99
CA HIS A 17 -3.80 5.98 0.41
C HIS A 17 -5.28 5.67 0.63
N LEU A 18 -6.05 5.62 -0.46
CA LEU A 18 -7.45 5.23 -0.47
C LEU A 18 -7.58 3.76 -0.87
N THR A 19 -8.33 3.01 -0.08
CA THR A 19 -8.65 1.61 -0.38
C THR A 19 -10.17 1.44 -0.42
N PHE A 20 -10.71 1.15 -1.60
CA PHE A 20 -12.10 0.74 -1.79
C PHE A 20 -12.17 -0.78 -1.86
N VAL A 21 -13.17 -1.38 -1.20
CA VAL A 21 -13.44 -2.82 -1.30
C VAL A 21 -14.95 -3.06 -1.44
N HIS A 22 -15.31 -3.85 -2.45
CA HIS A 22 -16.69 -4.27 -2.70
C HIS A 22 -16.96 -5.62 -2.04
N GLY A 23 -18.15 -5.76 -1.43
CA GLY A 23 -18.66 -7.03 -0.92
C GLY A 23 -18.24 -7.35 0.53
N VAL A 24 -17.71 -6.36 1.25
CA VAL A 24 -17.40 -6.46 2.69
C VAL A 24 -17.94 -5.25 3.43
N GLY A 25 -18.13 -5.37 4.74
CA GLY A 25 -18.47 -4.24 5.61
C GLY A 25 -17.24 -3.46 6.08
N ILE A 26 -17.47 -2.28 6.67
CA ILE A 26 -16.42 -1.40 7.21
C ILE A 26 -15.54 -2.12 8.25
N GLU A 27 -16.14 -2.86 9.18
CA GLU A 27 -15.39 -3.59 10.22
C GLU A 27 -14.46 -4.65 9.64
N GLU A 28 -14.93 -5.39 8.63
CA GLU A 28 -14.13 -6.39 7.92
C GLU A 28 -12.98 -5.73 7.15
N LEU A 29 -13.22 -4.59 6.50
CA LEU A 29 -12.15 -3.80 5.88
C LEU A 29 -11.13 -3.32 6.92
N ALA A 30 -11.56 -2.83 8.07
CA ALA A 30 -10.67 -2.40 9.14
C ALA A 30 -9.75 -3.54 9.62
N VAL A 31 -10.31 -4.73 9.85
CA VAL A 31 -9.53 -5.91 10.24
C VAL A 31 -8.54 -6.31 9.15
N ARG A 32 -8.92 -6.27 7.88
CA ARG A 32 -8.03 -6.56 6.74
C ARG A 32 -6.87 -5.58 6.62
N LEU A 33 -7.09 -4.33 7.02
CA LEU A 33 -6.02 -3.33 7.11
C LEU A 33 -5.15 -3.48 8.35
N GLY A 34 -5.48 -4.40 9.27
CA GLY A 34 -4.68 -4.71 10.46
C GLY A 34 -5.26 -4.19 11.77
N ALA A 35 -6.47 -3.63 11.75
CA ALA A 35 -7.15 -3.25 12.99
C ALA A 35 -7.54 -4.48 13.81
N GLU A 36 -7.56 -4.32 15.14
CA GLU A 36 -8.07 -5.34 16.05
C GLU A 36 -9.60 -5.46 15.89
N GLN A 37 -10.14 -6.69 15.94
CA GLN A 37 -11.59 -6.88 15.83
C GLN A 37 -12.33 -6.13 16.94
N GLY A 38 -13.37 -5.37 16.57
CA GLY A 38 -14.14 -4.54 17.51
C GLY A 38 -13.41 -3.28 17.98
N SER A 39 -12.29 -2.90 17.36
CA SER A 39 -11.54 -1.68 17.71
C SER A 39 -11.95 -0.43 16.92
N LEU A 40 -12.94 -0.55 16.04
CA LEU A 40 -13.50 0.59 15.30
C LEU A 40 -14.11 1.58 16.28
N MET A 41 -13.65 2.82 16.22
CA MET A 41 -14.13 3.93 17.05
C MET A 41 -15.07 4.79 16.22
N ASP A 42 -16.17 5.23 16.81
CA ASP A 42 -16.92 6.35 16.24
C ASP A 42 -16.05 7.62 16.16
N ALA A 43 -16.45 8.56 15.31
CA ALA A 43 -15.68 9.78 15.07
C ALA A 43 -15.42 10.60 16.33
N VAL A 44 -16.39 10.68 17.24
CA VAL A 44 -16.27 11.43 18.50
C VAL A 44 -15.21 10.82 19.41
N THR A 45 -15.21 9.49 19.51
CA THR A 45 -14.26 8.71 20.29
C THR A 45 -12.86 8.76 19.68
N LEU A 46 -12.76 8.70 18.36
CA LEU A 46 -11.50 8.84 17.62
C LEU A 46 -10.88 10.22 17.85
N ASP A 47 -11.64 11.28 17.61
CA ASP A 47 -11.20 12.67 17.80
C ASP A 47 -10.76 12.92 19.25
N ARG A 48 -11.52 12.40 20.23
CA ARG A 48 -11.12 12.46 21.64
C ARG A 48 -9.83 11.70 21.93
N THR A 49 -9.65 10.51 21.36
CA THR A 49 -8.44 9.69 21.52
C THR A 49 -7.21 10.40 20.96
N LEU A 50 -7.33 11.01 19.78
CA LEU A 50 -6.23 11.72 19.13
C LEU A 50 -5.84 12.98 19.90
N ARG A 51 -6.82 13.78 20.33
CA ARG A 51 -6.57 14.95 21.20
C ARG A 51 -5.89 14.58 22.51
N LEU A 52 -6.33 13.51 23.17
CA LEU A 52 -5.70 13.02 24.41
C LEU A 52 -4.27 12.51 24.18
N SER A 53 -3.98 12.02 22.98
CA SER A 53 -2.66 11.53 22.59
C SER A 53 -1.71 12.65 22.13
N GLY A 54 -2.19 13.90 22.14
CA GLY A 54 -1.42 15.07 21.72
C GLY A 54 -1.27 15.23 20.21
N GLU A 55 -2.15 14.58 19.43
CA GLU A 55 -2.18 14.63 17.98
C GLU A 55 -3.45 15.33 17.48
N SER A 56 -3.35 15.94 16.31
CA SER A 56 -4.48 16.52 15.57
C SER A 56 -4.84 15.64 14.38
N LEU A 57 -6.10 15.67 13.95
CA LEU A 57 -6.58 14.99 12.74
C LEU A 57 -5.76 15.37 11.50
N SER A 58 -5.42 16.65 11.37
CA SER A 58 -4.59 17.18 10.29
C SER A 58 -3.12 16.77 10.34
N GLN A 59 -2.61 16.25 11.46
CA GLN A 59 -1.21 15.86 11.65
C GLN A 59 -1.02 14.34 11.75
N GLY A 60 -1.95 13.65 12.41
CA GLY A 60 -1.86 12.22 12.71
C GLY A 60 -2.08 11.32 11.48
N VAL A 61 -2.84 11.77 10.49
CA VAL A 61 -3.04 11.02 9.23
C VAL A 61 -1.91 11.26 8.23
N LEU A 62 -1.21 12.40 8.28
CA LEU A 62 -0.25 12.76 7.23
C LEU A 62 1.24 12.62 7.63
N LEU A 63 1.58 12.61 8.93
CA LEU A 63 2.99 12.63 9.40
C LEU A 63 3.24 11.78 10.66
N GLY A 64 2.31 10.90 11.02
CA GLY A 64 2.24 10.26 12.33
C GLY A 64 3.34 9.22 12.65
N GLU A 65 4.56 9.65 12.96
CA GLU A 65 5.59 8.74 13.48
C GLU A 65 5.30 8.26 14.92
N ARG A 66 4.48 9.03 15.67
CA ARG A 66 4.27 8.86 17.12
C ARG A 66 3.11 7.94 17.46
N LEU A 67 2.07 7.91 16.64
CA LEU A 67 0.92 7.03 16.80
C LEU A 67 1.01 5.83 15.87
N PRO A 68 0.35 4.71 16.22
CA PRO A 68 0.20 3.61 15.27
C PRO A 68 -0.57 4.13 14.05
N GLY A 69 -0.27 3.59 12.88
CA GLY A 69 -1.00 3.92 11.65
C GLY A 69 -2.51 3.87 11.86
N LEU A 70 -3.20 4.85 11.29
CA LEU A 70 -4.61 5.12 11.48
C LEU A 70 -5.32 5.12 10.13
N ALA A 71 -6.50 4.51 10.08
CA ALA A 71 -7.41 4.60 8.96
C ALA A 71 -8.75 5.18 9.39
N ARG A 72 -9.36 5.97 8.50
CA ARG A 72 -10.78 6.34 8.57
C ARG A 72 -11.57 5.52 7.57
N PHE A 73 -12.81 5.21 7.88
CA PHE A 73 -13.62 4.31 7.07
C PHE A 73 -15.00 4.88 6.77
N GLY A 74 -15.53 4.56 5.60
CA GLY A 74 -16.89 4.93 5.25
C GLY A 74 -17.54 3.98 4.24
N ASP A 75 -18.81 4.25 3.99
CA ASP A 75 -19.61 3.58 2.97
C ASP A 75 -19.59 4.43 1.69
N ALA A 76 -19.18 3.82 0.57
CA ALA A 76 -19.09 4.43 -0.75
C ALA A 76 -20.35 4.18 -1.59
N GLY A 77 -21.37 3.52 -1.02
CA GLY A 77 -22.58 3.09 -1.71
C GLY A 77 -22.35 1.89 -2.62
N ASN A 78 -23.43 1.35 -3.19
CA ASN A 78 -23.39 0.26 -4.17
C ASN A 78 -22.57 -0.98 -3.74
N GLY A 79 -22.50 -1.25 -2.44
CA GLY A 79 -21.75 -2.38 -1.88
C GLY A 79 -20.24 -2.14 -1.74
N TRP A 80 -19.76 -0.92 -1.98
CA TRP A 80 -18.40 -0.49 -1.73
C TRP A 80 -18.26 0.16 -0.35
N VAL A 81 -17.19 -0.19 0.34
CA VAL A 81 -16.69 0.53 1.52
C VAL A 81 -15.30 1.06 1.22
N PHE A 82 -14.88 2.11 1.91
CA PHE A 82 -13.55 2.70 1.71
C PHE A 82 -12.81 2.90 3.02
N ALA A 83 -11.49 3.00 2.90
CA ALA A 83 -10.59 3.44 3.95
C ALA A 83 -9.65 4.52 3.42
N VAL A 84 -9.38 5.53 4.25
CA VAL A 84 -8.39 6.59 4.00
C VAL A 84 -7.25 6.44 5.00
N GLU A 85 -6.03 6.33 4.51
CA GLU A 85 -4.79 6.24 5.29
C GLU A 85 -3.75 7.25 4.79
N SER A 86 -2.63 7.36 5.52
CA SER A 86 -1.44 8.06 5.03
C SER A 86 -0.88 7.41 3.76
N CYS A 87 -0.23 8.17 2.89
CA CYS A 87 0.48 7.59 1.74
C CYS A 87 1.62 6.63 2.12
N GLU A 88 2.09 6.66 3.38
CA GLU A 88 3.09 5.71 3.91
C GLU A 88 2.50 4.34 4.28
N ALA A 89 1.18 4.27 4.49
CA ALA A 89 0.48 3.07 4.92
C ALA A 89 0.76 1.80 4.08
N PRO A 90 0.78 1.83 2.74
CA PRO A 90 1.10 0.64 1.93
C PRO A 90 2.58 0.21 2.03
N PHE A 91 3.46 1.09 2.51
CA PHE A 91 4.90 0.82 2.62
C PHE A 91 5.32 0.33 4.02
N ARG A 92 4.38 0.24 4.97
CA ARG A 92 4.73 -0.18 6.32
C ARG A 92 5.24 -1.62 6.35
N PRO A 93 6.33 -1.91 7.09
CA PRO A 93 6.93 -3.25 7.11
C PRO A 93 6.00 -4.37 7.61
N ASP A 94 5.00 -4.05 8.45
CA ASP A 94 4.03 -5.00 8.98
C ASP A 94 3.02 -5.50 7.93
N ARG A 95 2.87 -4.78 6.81
CA ARG A 95 1.95 -5.15 5.72
C ARG A 95 2.63 -5.93 4.59
N GLY A 96 3.93 -6.19 4.70
CA GLY A 96 4.71 -6.87 3.66
C GLY A 96 5.32 -5.90 2.64
N SER A 97 6.39 -6.34 1.97
CA SER A 97 7.24 -5.52 1.11
C SER A 97 6.49 -4.85 -0.06
N GLY A 98 6.32 -3.53 0.03
CA GLY A 98 6.10 -2.58 -1.10
C GLY A 98 4.80 -2.69 -1.89
N THR A 99 4.10 -3.83 -1.82
CA THR A 99 2.79 -4.08 -2.43
C THR A 99 1.83 -4.68 -1.40
N GLY A 100 2.07 -4.39 -0.11
CA GLY A 100 1.31 -4.81 1.08
C GLY A 100 -0.12 -4.30 1.13
N ARG A 101 -0.83 -4.45 0.00
CA ARG A 101 -2.24 -4.22 -0.18
C ARG A 101 -2.95 -5.26 0.69
N PRO A 102 -4.00 -4.90 1.43
CA PRO A 102 -4.82 -5.88 2.13
C PRO A 102 -5.19 -6.95 1.13
N HIS A 103 -4.71 -8.19 1.32
CA HIS A 103 -4.93 -9.28 0.39
C HIS A 103 -6.45 -9.41 0.15
N PRO A 104 -6.97 -9.02 -1.02
CA PRO A 104 -8.38 -9.18 -1.29
C PRO A 104 -8.64 -10.69 -1.28
N SER A 105 -9.48 -11.15 -0.36
CA SER A 105 -9.92 -12.54 -0.33
C SER A 105 -10.68 -12.88 -1.62
N ALA A 106 -10.81 -14.17 -1.92
CA ALA A 106 -11.78 -14.61 -2.92
C ALA A 106 -13.17 -14.01 -2.64
N GLY A 107 -13.87 -13.59 -3.68
CA GLY A 107 -15.16 -12.92 -3.64
C GLY A 107 -15.10 -11.39 -3.50
N THR A 108 -13.93 -10.75 -3.56
CA THR A 108 -13.80 -9.29 -3.38
C THR A 108 -13.20 -8.60 -4.60
N ARG A 109 -13.62 -7.35 -4.80
CA ARG A 109 -13.02 -6.42 -5.77
C ARG A 109 -12.48 -5.23 -4.98
N SER A 110 -11.30 -4.75 -5.31
CA SER A 110 -10.71 -3.58 -4.63
C SER A 110 -10.09 -2.60 -5.60
N LEU A 111 -10.23 -1.32 -5.30
CA LEU A 111 -9.51 -0.23 -5.96
C LEU A 111 -8.63 0.45 -4.92
N HIS A 112 -7.34 0.53 -5.19
CA HIS A 112 -6.40 1.28 -4.37
C HIS A 112 -5.99 2.53 -5.15
N ILE A 113 -5.88 3.66 -4.47
CA ILE A 113 -5.39 4.92 -5.02
C ILE A 113 -4.34 5.42 -4.03
N LEU A 114 -3.10 5.55 -4.49
CA LEU A 114 -1.99 6.08 -3.73
C LEU A 114 -1.55 7.40 -4.34
N ASP A 115 -1.62 8.46 -3.55
CA ASP A 115 -1.07 9.77 -3.90
C ASP A 115 0.09 10.07 -2.94
N THR A 116 1.30 10.21 -3.48
CA THR A 116 2.50 10.55 -2.69
C THR A 116 2.78 12.05 -2.69
N GLY A 117 2.07 12.84 -3.52
CA GLY A 117 2.33 14.26 -3.81
C GLY A 117 3.55 14.52 -4.71
N MET A 118 4.24 13.48 -5.21
CA MET A 118 5.43 13.63 -6.05
C MET A 118 5.21 13.15 -7.49
N ASP A 119 4.51 12.04 -7.66
CA ASP A 119 4.25 11.40 -8.94
C ASP A 119 2.74 11.39 -9.22
N PRO A 120 2.30 11.23 -10.49
CA PRO A 120 0.91 10.91 -10.77
C PRO A 120 0.47 9.73 -9.90
N PRO A 121 -0.71 9.82 -9.27
CA PRO A 121 -1.14 8.83 -8.30
C PRO A 121 -1.25 7.44 -8.93
N TRP A 122 -0.95 6.43 -8.12
CA TRP A 122 -1.00 5.04 -8.53
C TRP A 122 -2.39 4.48 -8.25
N LEU A 123 -3.01 3.91 -9.26
CA LEU A 123 -4.29 3.22 -9.13
C LEU A 123 -4.08 1.74 -9.38
N ASP A 124 -4.73 0.91 -8.57
CA ASP A 124 -4.71 -0.53 -8.74
C ASP A 124 -6.07 -1.15 -8.50
N HIS A 125 -6.57 -1.84 -9.52
CA HIS A 125 -7.78 -2.61 -9.45
C HIS A 125 -7.44 -4.11 -9.32
N LEU A 126 -7.96 -4.74 -8.27
CA LEU A 126 -7.80 -6.15 -7.98
C LEU A 126 -9.16 -6.85 -7.93
N VAL A 127 -9.18 -8.10 -8.39
CA VAL A 127 -10.34 -9.01 -8.30
C VAL A 127 -9.84 -10.33 -7.73
N ASP A 128 -10.45 -10.80 -6.64
CA ASP A 128 -10.06 -12.02 -5.94
C ASP A 128 -8.55 -12.05 -5.59
N GLY A 129 -8.03 -10.88 -5.22
CA GLY A 129 -6.63 -10.68 -4.87
C GLY A 129 -5.65 -10.71 -6.04
N ARG A 130 -6.15 -10.77 -7.28
CA ARG A 130 -5.34 -10.70 -8.49
C ARG A 130 -5.40 -9.30 -9.05
N HIS A 131 -4.24 -8.72 -9.34
CA HIS A 131 -4.14 -7.46 -10.08
C HIS A 131 -4.69 -7.64 -11.50
N VAL A 132 -5.74 -6.89 -11.85
CA VAL A 132 -6.40 -6.97 -13.16
C VAL A 132 -6.14 -5.73 -14.02
N TRP A 133 -5.86 -4.59 -13.40
CA TRP A 133 -5.55 -3.34 -14.06
C TRP A 133 -4.90 -2.37 -13.07
N GLY A 134 -4.03 -1.49 -13.57
CA GLY A 134 -3.53 -0.37 -12.79
C GLY A 134 -3.14 0.79 -13.68
N TYR A 135 -2.83 1.91 -13.05
CA TYR A 135 -2.34 3.14 -13.65
C TYR A 135 -1.23 3.69 -12.77
N ALA A 136 -0.08 3.98 -13.34
CA ALA A 136 1.06 4.54 -12.63
C ALA A 136 1.90 5.36 -13.63
N GLU A 137 2.61 6.38 -13.13
CA GLU A 137 3.52 7.19 -13.96
C GLU A 137 2.83 7.79 -15.20
N GLY A 138 1.53 8.09 -15.09
CA GLY A 138 0.75 8.69 -16.17
C GLY A 138 0.24 7.73 -17.25
N ALA A 139 0.40 6.41 -17.07
CA ALA A 139 -0.01 5.40 -18.04
C ALA A 139 -0.64 4.14 -17.40
N PRO A 140 -1.47 3.39 -18.14
CA PRO A 140 -1.94 2.07 -17.69
C PRO A 140 -0.79 1.07 -17.54
N THR A 141 -0.71 0.37 -16.40
CA THR A 141 0.33 -0.65 -16.14
C THR A 141 0.03 -1.99 -16.86
N VAL A 142 -1.20 -2.16 -17.36
CA VAL A 142 -1.61 -3.30 -18.19
C VAL A 142 -2.30 -2.79 -19.46
N PRO A 143 -1.55 -2.30 -20.46
CA PRO A 143 -2.11 -1.65 -21.67
C PRO A 143 -3.11 -2.52 -22.42
N ALA A 144 -2.83 -3.82 -22.56
CA ALA A 144 -3.68 -4.77 -23.28
C ALA A 144 -4.96 -5.20 -22.53
N SER A 145 -5.19 -4.70 -21.30
CA SER A 145 -6.34 -5.11 -20.52
C SER A 145 -7.66 -4.66 -21.17
N PRO A 146 -8.74 -5.46 -21.10
CA PRO A 146 -10.07 -5.00 -21.51
C PRO A 146 -10.51 -3.72 -20.81
N PHE A 147 -10.06 -3.51 -19.57
CA PHE A 147 -10.35 -2.31 -18.79
C PHE A 147 -9.72 -1.07 -19.42
N THR A 148 -8.45 -1.15 -19.83
CA THR A 148 -7.75 -0.07 -20.54
C THR A 148 -8.45 0.27 -21.85
N ARG A 149 -8.80 -0.74 -22.67
CA ARG A 149 -9.50 -0.50 -23.95
C ARG A 149 -10.83 0.21 -23.75
N GLU A 150 -11.61 -0.22 -22.76
CA GLU A 150 -12.90 0.41 -22.42
C GLU A 150 -12.69 1.84 -21.91
N LEU A 151 -11.71 2.07 -21.05
CA LEU A 151 -11.37 3.38 -20.50
C LEU A 151 -10.97 4.36 -21.62
N LEU A 152 -10.08 3.96 -22.53
CA LEU A 152 -9.70 4.76 -23.71
C LEU A 152 -10.90 5.05 -24.61
N THR A 153 -11.72 4.02 -24.90
CA THR A 153 -12.92 4.16 -25.73
C THR A 153 -13.89 5.19 -25.15
N ARG A 154 -14.06 5.20 -23.82
CA ARG A 154 -14.92 6.19 -23.14
C ARG A 154 -14.32 7.59 -23.09
N GLY A 155 -12.99 7.71 -23.03
CA GLY A 155 -12.27 8.98 -23.20
C GLY A 155 -12.24 9.47 -24.65
N GLY A 156 -12.91 8.79 -25.59
CA GLY A 156 -12.92 9.18 -27.01
C GLY A 156 -11.62 8.88 -27.75
N LEU A 157 -10.72 8.11 -27.14
CA LEU A 157 -9.46 7.66 -27.72
C LEU A 157 -9.67 6.28 -28.33
N LEU A 158 -9.51 6.18 -29.66
CA LEU A 158 -9.55 4.89 -30.34
C LEU A 158 -8.19 4.22 -30.20
N PRO A 159 -8.09 3.04 -29.55
CA PRO A 159 -6.82 2.35 -29.46
C PRO A 159 -6.37 1.93 -30.86
N SER A 160 -5.14 2.29 -31.22
CA SER A 160 -4.47 1.93 -32.48
C SER A 160 -4.03 0.46 -32.45
N GLY A 161 -4.97 -0.48 -32.26
CA GLY A 161 -4.68 -1.92 -32.21
C GLY A 161 -4.11 -2.44 -30.89
N ASP A 162 -3.87 -3.75 -30.84
CA ASP A 162 -3.49 -4.50 -29.62
C ASP A 162 -2.03 -4.29 -29.17
N ASP A 163 -1.20 -3.61 -29.96
CA ASP A 163 0.24 -3.40 -29.71
C ASP A 163 0.58 -1.98 -29.24
N THR A 164 -0.35 -1.27 -28.58
CA THR A 164 -0.09 0.11 -28.14
C THR A 164 0.93 0.13 -26.99
N ASP A 165 2.02 0.85 -27.18
CA ASP A 165 3.09 1.03 -26.19
C ASP A 165 2.56 1.87 -24.99
N PRO A 166 2.78 1.48 -23.72
CA PRO A 166 2.43 2.31 -22.57
C PRO A 166 2.99 3.74 -22.64
N ASP A 167 4.17 3.95 -23.24
CA ASP A 167 4.75 5.29 -23.42
C ASP A 167 3.93 6.15 -24.40
N GLU A 168 3.25 5.53 -25.39
CA GLU A 168 2.33 6.21 -26.29
C GLU A 168 0.98 6.53 -25.62
N LEU A 169 0.65 5.83 -24.53
CA LEU A 169 -0.55 6.07 -23.73
C LEU A 169 -0.33 7.12 -22.63
N ALA A 170 0.92 7.41 -22.30
CA ALA A 170 1.27 8.35 -21.25
C ALA A 170 0.73 9.75 -21.56
N GLY A 171 -0.04 10.31 -20.63
CA GLY A 171 -0.60 11.67 -20.76
C GLY A 171 -1.70 11.82 -21.82
N LEU A 172 -2.25 10.71 -22.35
CA LEU A 172 -3.41 10.78 -23.24
C LEU A 172 -4.71 11.16 -22.50
N LEU A 173 -4.78 10.85 -21.21
CA LEU A 173 -5.90 11.21 -20.35
C LEU A 173 -5.38 12.04 -19.19
N GLU A 174 -6.09 13.13 -18.90
CA GLU A 174 -5.86 13.90 -17.68
C GLU A 174 -6.30 13.07 -16.46
N LEU A 175 -5.66 13.31 -15.32
CA LEU A 175 -5.89 12.50 -14.12
C LEU A 175 -7.37 12.53 -13.65
N ASP A 176 -8.01 13.69 -13.70
CA ASP A 176 -9.43 13.84 -13.34
C ASP A 176 -10.34 13.01 -14.24
N GLU A 177 -9.97 12.90 -15.52
CA GLU A 177 -10.67 12.05 -16.48
C GLU A 177 -10.46 10.57 -16.14
N VAL A 178 -9.24 10.17 -15.79
CA VAL A 178 -8.96 8.80 -15.31
C VAL A 178 -9.83 8.47 -14.10
N TYR A 179 -9.90 9.35 -13.10
CA TYR A 179 -10.75 9.13 -11.93
C TYR A 179 -12.23 9.03 -12.28
N HIS A 180 -12.73 9.93 -13.12
CA HIS A 180 -14.12 9.90 -13.57
C HIS A 180 -14.47 8.59 -14.28
N LEU A 181 -13.63 8.17 -15.22
CA LEU A 181 -13.81 6.95 -16.01
C LEU A 181 -13.70 5.69 -15.15
N VAL A 182 -12.71 5.61 -14.26
CA VAL A 182 -12.54 4.47 -13.33
C VAL A 182 -13.73 4.37 -12.38
N GLY A 183 -14.16 5.47 -11.77
CA GLY A 183 -15.33 5.52 -10.89
C GLY A 183 -16.59 5.03 -11.60
N GLY A 184 -16.85 5.52 -12.81
CA GLY A 184 -17.98 5.12 -13.63
C GLY A 184 -17.93 3.66 -14.09
N LEU A 185 -16.75 3.12 -14.39
CA LEU A 185 -16.59 1.72 -14.81
C LEU A 185 -16.76 0.72 -13.67
N LEU A 186 -16.26 1.07 -12.48
CA LEU A 186 -16.34 0.21 -11.30
C LEU A 186 -17.63 0.42 -10.50
N GLY A 187 -18.39 1.48 -10.80
CA GLY A 187 -19.53 1.91 -9.99
C GLY A 187 -19.12 2.35 -8.59
N VAL A 188 -17.90 2.88 -8.46
CA VAL A 188 -17.34 3.41 -7.20
C VAL A 188 -17.65 4.89 -7.14
N GLY A 189 -18.34 5.30 -6.08
CA GLY A 189 -18.53 6.70 -5.73
C GLY A 189 -17.88 7.00 -4.38
N LEU A 190 -17.39 8.22 -4.20
CA LEU A 190 -16.95 8.71 -2.90
C LEU A 190 -17.41 10.16 -2.80
N PRO A 191 -18.47 10.49 -2.06
CA PRO A 191 -18.83 11.90 -1.88
C PRO A 191 -17.66 12.66 -1.23
N ALA A 192 -17.28 13.81 -1.79
CA ALA A 192 -16.17 14.63 -1.27
C ALA A 192 -16.31 14.94 0.22
N GLU A 193 -17.53 15.32 0.62
CA GLU A 193 -17.87 15.55 2.02
C GLU A 193 -17.60 14.33 2.87
N ALA A 194 -17.94 13.12 2.42
CA ALA A 194 -17.76 11.91 3.22
C ALA A 194 -16.27 11.61 3.49
N ALA A 195 -15.38 11.89 2.54
CA ALA A 195 -13.95 11.61 2.69
C ALA A 195 -13.20 12.70 3.47
N LEU A 196 -13.64 13.95 3.33
CA LEU A 196 -13.06 15.11 4.00
C LEU A 196 -13.67 15.35 5.39
N ASP A 197 -14.81 14.74 5.71
CA ASP A 197 -15.48 14.90 6.99
C ASP A 197 -14.69 14.22 8.12
N ASP A 198 -14.53 14.96 9.22
CA ASP A 198 -14.00 14.47 10.48
C ASP A 198 -14.98 13.52 11.20
N GLY A 199 -16.20 13.38 10.68
CA GLY A 199 -17.27 12.49 11.13
C GLY A 199 -17.11 11.01 10.77
N LEU A 200 -16.05 10.60 10.08
CA LEU A 200 -15.83 9.17 9.79
C LEU A 200 -15.34 8.38 11.02
N PRO A 201 -15.84 7.15 11.24
CA PRO A 201 -15.24 6.24 12.19
C PRO A 201 -13.80 5.89 11.78
N GLY A 202 -12.98 5.47 12.75
CA GLY A 202 -11.60 5.11 12.48
C GLY A 202 -11.04 4.06 13.42
N ALA A 203 -9.93 3.46 13.03
CA ALA A 203 -9.23 2.45 13.80
C ALA A 203 -7.73 2.53 13.56
N PHE A 204 -6.94 2.17 14.58
CA PHE A 204 -5.51 1.94 14.40
C PHE A 204 -5.32 0.65 13.62
N THR A 205 -4.57 0.72 12.52
CA THR A 205 -4.34 -0.36 11.56
C THR A 205 -2.96 -0.98 11.69
N GLU A 206 -2.11 -0.47 12.58
CA GLU A 206 -0.85 -1.12 12.96
C GLU A 206 -1.06 -2.16 14.06
N PRO A 207 -0.37 -3.31 14.02
CA PRO A 207 -0.47 -4.30 15.08
C PRO A 207 0.10 -3.74 16.38
N ARG A 208 -0.53 -4.12 17.50
CA ARG A 208 -0.02 -3.84 18.86
C ARG A 208 1.32 -4.50 19.15
N THR A 209 1.64 -5.53 18.39
CA THR A 209 2.82 -6.36 18.61
C THR A 209 3.37 -6.80 17.26
N PHE A 210 4.66 -6.54 17.03
CA PHE A 210 5.34 -6.99 15.83
C PHE A 210 5.89 -8.40 16.03
N THR A 211 5.70 -9.25 15.03
CA THR A 211 6.37 -10.56 14.93
C THR A 211 7.50 -10.43 13.93
N ARG A 212 8.74 -10.50 14.40
CA ARG A 212 9.94 -10.40 13.56
C ARG A 212 10.62 -11.76 13.45
N PRO A 213 11.16 -12.13 12.27
CA PRO A 213 11.99 -13.31 12.18
C PRO A 213 13.26 -13.10 13.04
N VAL A 214 13.66 -14.16 13.74
CA VAL A 214 15.01 -14.24 14.31
C VAL A 214 15.88 -14.86 13.25
N GLU A 215 16.87 -14.11 12.81
CA GLU A 215 17.75 -14.43 11.70
C GLU A 215 19.19 -14.49 12.19
N ARG A 216 19.96 -15.45 11.68
CA ARG A 216 21.39 -15.54 11.93
C ARG A 216 22.15 -15.78 10.63
N LEU A 217 23.42 -15.41 10.62
CA LEU A 217 24.34 -15.81 9.57
C LEU A 217 24.55 -17.33 9.60
N PRO A 218 24.63 -17.99 8.44
CA PRO A 218 25.15 -19.35 8.37
C PRO A 218 26.58 -19.43 8.92
N ASP A 219 26.88 -20.49 9.67
CA ASP A 219 28.24 -20.76 10.15
C ASP A 219 29.16 -21.09 8.95
N PRO A 220 30.43 -20.62 8.94
CA PRO A 220 31.40 -20.99 7.91
C PRO A 220 31.77 -22.49 8.00
N PRO A 221 32.32 -23.09 6.92
CA PRO A 221 32.70 -22.44 5.66
C PRO A 221 31.51 -22.24 4.71
N HIS A 222 31.51 -21.11 4.00
CA HIS A 222 30.55 -20.85 2.94
C HIS A 222 30.92 -21.62 1.66
N PRO A 223 29.94 -21.97 0.79
CA PRO A 223 30.23 -22.59 -0.49
C PRO A 223 31.21 -21.74 -1.31
N PRO A 224 32.16 -22.36 -2.04
CA PRO A 224 33.21 -21.64 -2.76
C PRO A 224 32.66 -20.73 -3.86
N CYS A 225 33.52 -19.84 -4.37
CA CYS A 225 33.24 -18.96 -5.49
C CYS A 225 32.93 -19.77 -6.75
N GLY A 226 31.81 -19.48 -7.41
CA GLY A 226 31.43 -20.14 -8.66
C GLY A 226 32.38 -19.84 -9.83
N GLU A 227 33.08 -18.71 -9.78
CA GLU A 227 33.95 -18.25 -10.88
C GLU A 227 35.34 -18.89 -10.84
N CYS A 228 35.94 -19.03 -9.65
CA CYS A 228 37.34 -19.46 -9.53
C CYS A 228 37.58 -20.55 -8.49
N GLY A 229 36.52 -21.03 -7.82
CA GLY A 229 36.60 -22.07 -6.78
C GLY A 229 37.25 -21.61 -5.46
N ALA A 230 37.69 -20.35 -5.35
CA ALA A 230 38.29 -19.83 -4.13
C ALA A 230 37.27 -19.70 -2.98
N PRO A 231 37.71 -19.69 -1.71
CA PRO A 231 36.82 -19.43 -0.58
C PRO A 231 36.09 -18.10 -0.71
N MET A 232 34.83 -18.10 -0.26
CA MET A 232 34.03 -16.88 -0.09
C MET A 232 34.16 -16.39 1.36
N ALA A 233 34.39 -15.10 1.54
CA ALA A 233 34.44 -14.44 2.83
C ALA A 233 33.19 -13.58 3.03
N LEU A 234 32.76 -13.47 4.29
CA LEU A 234 31.69 -12.57 4.67
C LEU A 234 32.13 -11.12 4.47
N TRP A 235 31.42 -10.43 3.59
CA TRP A 235 31.68 -9.03 3.29
C TRP A 235 30.78 -8.11 4.12
N SER A 236 29.49 -8.46 4.23
CA SER A 236 28.55 -7.76 5.12
C SER A 236 27.55 -8.73 5.73
N GLU A 237 27.37 -8.63 7.05
CA GLU A 237 26.37 -9.38 7.82
C GLU A 237 24.94 -8.99 7.45
N ARG A 238 24.74 -7.78 6.91
CA ARG A 238 23.44 -7.25 6.52
C ARG A 238 23.58 -6.39 5.26
N TRP A 239 23.18 -6.94 4.12
CA TRP A 239 23.16 -6.24 2.84
C TRP A 239 21.77 -5.68 2.51
N GLY A 240 20.71 -6.34 2.97
CA GLY A 240 19.32 -5.90 2.86
C GLY A 240 18.43 -6.65 3.85
N PRO A 241 17.10 -6.47 3.78
CA PRO A 241 16.15 -7.20 4.62
C PRO A 241 16.37 -8.72 4.47
N GLY A 242 16.70 -9.40 5.58
CA GLY A 242 16.88 -10.85 5.60
C GLY A 242 18.06 -11.40 4.79
N THR A 243 19.03 -10.57 4.37
CA THR A 243 20.14 -11.02 3.50
C THR A 243 21.52 -10.54 3.96
N PHE A 244 22.53 -11.34 3.64
CA PHE A 244 23.94 -11.04 3.85
C PHE A 244 24.71 -11.15 2.52
N ARG A 245 25.91 -10.58 2.47
CA ARG A 245 26.74 -10.58 1.25
C ARG A 245 28.07 -11.26 1.50
N LEU A 246 28.41 -12.18 0.60
CA LEU A 246 29.69 -12.82 0.49
C LEU A 246 30.48 -12.26 -0.69
N GLU A 247 31.81 -12.21 -0.54
CA GLU A 247 32.74 -11.85 -1.60
C GLU A 247 33.88 -12.88 -1.71
N CYS A 248 34.33 -13.12 -2.94
CA CYS A 248 35.44 -14.01 -3.22
C CYS A 248 36.73 -13.46 -2.61
N THR A 249 37.49 -14.31 -1.92
CA THR A 249 38.78 -13.92 -1.32
C THR A 249 39.84 -13.51 -2.35
N ARG A 250 39.62 -13.82 -3.64
CA ARG A 250 40.46 -13.39 -4.77
C ARG A 250 39.95 -12.15 -5.50
N SER A 251 39.07 -11.35 -4.88
CA SER A 251 38.57 -10.11 -5.49
C SER A 251 39.71 -9.14 -5.82
N ALA A 252 40.75 -9.08 -4.97
CA ALA A 252 41.97 -8.31 -5.23
C ALA A 252 42.76 -8.78 -6.46
N ASP A 253 42.62 -10.06 -6.86
CA ASP A 253 43.20 -10.60 -8.10
C ASP A 253 42.30 -10.36 -9.33
N GLY A 254 41.23 -9.58 -9.18
CA GLY A 254 40.26 -9.27 -10.24
C GLY A 254 39.13 -10.28 -10.39
N CYS A 255 38.93 -11.21 -9.44
CA CYS A 255 37.79 -12.12 -9.49
C CYS A 255 36.49 -11.39 -9.10
N PRO A 256 35.44 -11.35 -9.95
CA PRO A 256 34.20 -10.62 -9.67
C PRO A 256 33.25 -11.38 -8.73
N GLY A 257 33.65 -12.53 -8.18
CA GLY A 257 32.77 -13.42 -7.44
C GLY A 257 32.18 -12.76 -6.19
N ALA A 258 30.88 -12.51 -6.20
CA ALA A 258 30.11 -12.06 -5.05
C ALA A 258 28.73 -12.71 -5.07
N ARG A 259 28.15 -12.93 -3.88
CA ARG A 259 26.79 -13.46 -3.75
C ARG A 259 26.04 -12.76 -2.63
N VAL A 260 24.74 -12.55 -2.83
CA VAL A 260 23.81 -12.17 -1.78
C VAL A 260 23.00 -13.41 -1.42
N GLU A 261 23.02 -13.78 -0.14
CA GLU A 261 22.40 -14.99 0.36
C GLU A 261 21.41 -14.65 1.49
N PRO A 262 20.33 -15.42 1.67
CA PRO A 262 19.38 -15.20 2.75
C PRO A 262 19.96 -15.61 4.11
N LEU A 263 19.63 -14.86 5.15
CA LEU A 263 19.92 -15.24 6.53
C LEU A 263 19.14 -16.52 6.91
N LEU A 264 19.71 -17.30 7.82
CA LEU A 264 19.02 -18.47 8.36
C LEU A 264 17.96 -18.02 9.36
N ARG A 265 16.69 -18.31 9.06
CA ARG A 265 15.58 -18.10 9.99
C ARG A 265 15.60 -19.19 11.07
N THR A 266 15.86 -18.80 12.32
CA THR A 266 15.95 -19.71 13.47
C THR A 266 14.72 -19.63 14.39
N GLY A 267 13.85 -18.66 14.16
CA GLY A 267 12.61 -18.53 14.90
C GLY A 267 11.88 -17.23 14.60
N THR A 268 11.03 -16.83 15.54
CA THR A 268 10.35 -15.54 15.55
C THR A 268 10.43 -14.95 16.95
N ARG A 269 10.57 -13.62 17.02
CA ARG A 269 10.44 -12.87 18.26
C ARG A 269 9.26 -11.93 18.16
N THR A 270 8.61 -11.72 19.28
CA THR A 270 7.44 -10.89 19.42
C THR A 270 7.84 -9.68 20.27
N GLU A 271 7.61 -8.47 19.76
CA GLU A 271 7.96 -7.21 20.44
C GLU A 271 6.76 -6.25 20.42
N PRO A 272 6.46 -5.55 21.53
CA PRO A 272 5.36 -4.60 21.56
C PRO A 272 5.63 -3.45 20.59
N ASN A 273 4.57 -2.91 20.00
CA ASN A 273 4.66 -1.70 19.17
C ASN A 273 4.71 -0.47 20.08
N PRO A 274 5.86 0.23 20.18
CA PRO A 274 6.04 1.35 21.10
C PRO A 274 5.13 2.55 20.79
N ARG A 275 4.58 2.65 19.56
CA ARG A 275 3.65 3.71 19.20
C ARG A 275 2.36 3.66 20.03
N TYR A 276 1.97 2.47 20.49
CA TYR A 276 0.81 2.32 21.37
C TYR A 276 1.03 2.91 22.77
N ASP A 277 2.27 3.15 23.20
CA ASP A 277 2.56 3.83 24.47
C ASP A 277 2.13 5.31 24.46
N ASN A 278 1.89 5.87 23.27
CA ASN A 278 1.40 7.23 23.09
C ASN A 278 -0.13 7.30 22.98
N VAL A 279 -0.81 6.17 22.77
CA VAL A 279 -2.27 6.15 22.65
C VAL A 279 -2.92 6.41 24.02
N ARG A 280 -3.80 7.40 24.08
CA ARG A 280 -4.57 7.76 25.28
C ARG A 280 -6.06 7.63 24.99
N ARG A 281 -6.72 6.68 25.64
CA ARG A 281 -8.16 6.44 25.46
C ARG A 281 -8.99 7.24 26.47
N PRO A 282 -10.20 7.69 26.09
CA PRO A 282 -11.16 8.18 27.06
C PRO A 282 -11.53 7.06 28.06
N GLY A 283 -11.45 7.37 29.35
CA GLY A 283 -11.91 6.50 30.44
C GLY A 283 -13.42 6.61 30.70
#